data_AF-A0A7Z9FJ19-F1
#
_entry.id   AF-A0A7Z9FJ19-F1
#
_cell.length_a   1.000
_cell.length_b   1.000
_cell.length_c   1.000
_cell.angle_alpha   90.00
_cell.angle_beta   90.00
_cell.angle_gamma   90.00
#
_symmetry.space_group_name_H-M   'P 1'
#
loop_
_entity.id
_entity.type
_entity.pdbx_description
1 polymer ?
#
loop_
_entity_poly.entity_id
_entity_poly.type
_entity_poly.pdbx_seq_one_letter_code
_entity_poly.pdbx_strand_id
1 'polypeptide(L)' 'MQVKIFEGFAVFLKNFKAEESKDVSGTVQEILANVRKNGDTALREYTERFDKVLPDSWLVPKSVLEEALDGLDHDLFHIF' A
#
# COMPACT_ATOMS: atom_id res chain seq x y z
N MET A 1 -11.60 -5.29 -33.37
CA MET A 1 -12.42 -4.38 -32.55
C MET A 1 -11.51 -3.27 -32.04
N GLN A 2 -11.62 -2.05 -32.58
CA GLN A 2 -10.86 -0.90 -32.08
C GLN A 2 -11.57 -0.38 -30.83
N VAL A 3 -10.95 -0.55 -29.66
CA VAL A 3 -11.42 0.07 -28.42
C VAL A 3 -11.08 1.56 -28.52
N LYS A 4 -12.08 2.43 -28.61
CA LYS A 4 -11.90 3.88 -28.55
C LYS A 4 -11.54 4.26 -27.11
N ILE A 5 -10.26 4.20 -26.77
CA ILE A 5 -9.76 4.70 -25.49
C ILE A 5 -9.85 6.24 -25.54
N PHE A 6 -10.38 6.83 -24.47
CA PHE A 6 -10.72 8.26 -24.31
C PHE A 6 -9.72 9.25 -24.95
N GLU A 7 -10.22 10.37 -25.46
CA GLU A 7 -9.37 11.51 -25.88
C GLU A 7 -8.50 11.95 -24.71
N GLY A 8 -7.19 11.76 -24.84
CA GLY A 8 -6.21 12.00 -23.77
C GLY A 8 -5.42 10.77 -23.34
N PHE A 9 -5.79 9.55 -23.75
CA PHE A 9 -5.02 8.34 -23.39
C PHE A 9 -3.58 8.37 -23.91
N ALA A 10 -3.36 8.90 -25.11
CA ALA A 10 -2.02 9.11 -25.65
C ALA A 10 -1.21 10.14 -24.84
N VAL A 11 -1.87 11.10 -24.19
CA VAL A 11 -1.24 12.09 -23.28
C VAL A 11 -0.93 11.44 -21.94
N PHE A 12 -1.87 10.67 -21.38
CA PHE A 12 -1.67 9.86 -20.18
C PHE A 12 -0.50 8.88 -20.33
N LEU A 13 -0.41 8.16 -21.44
CA LEU A 13 0.71 7.25 -21.73
C LEU A 13 2.05 7.95 -21.86
N LYS A 14 2.09 9.20 -22.35
CA LYS A 14 3.34 9.99 -22.39
C LYS A 14 3.87 10.35 -21.01
N ASN A 15 3.00 10.40 -19.99
CA ASN A 15 3.39 10.58 -18.59
C ASN A 15 3.87 9.27 -17.94
N PHE A 16 3.53 8.12 -18.53
CA PHE A 16 4.15 6.81 -18.24
C PHE A 16 5.45 6.61 -19.04
N LYS A 17 6.22 7.67 -19.30
CA LYS A 17 7.65 7.45 -19.57
C LYS A 17 8.17 6.69 -18.36
N ALA A 18 8.52 5.42 -18.56
CA ALA A 18 9.25 4.65 -17.58
C ALA A 18 10.53 5.44 -17.33
N GLU A 19 10.56 6.21 -16.24
CA GLU A 19 11.81 6.45 -15.55
C GLU A 19 12.46 5.08 -15.36
N GLU A 20 13.80 5.00 -15.42
CA GLU A 20 14.53 3.79 -15.07
C GLU A 20 14.19 3.42 -13.62
N SER A 21 13.07 2.73 -13.44
CA SER A 21 12.71 2.14 -12.18
C SER A 21 13.77 1.08 -11.98
N LYS A 22 14.61 1.26 -10.96
CA LYS A 22 15.49 0.20 -10.49
C LYS A 22 14.63 -1.06 -10.37
N ASP A 23 15.03 -2.12 -11.06
CA ASP A 23 14.26 -3.36 -11.06
C ASP A 23 14.15 -3.88 -9.62
N VAL A 24 12.94 -3.84 -9.06
CA VAL A 24 12.61 -4.31 -7.71
C VAL A 24 12.06 -5.73 -7.71
N SER A 25 11.91 -6.36 -8.89
CA SER A 25 11.23 -7.64 -9.04
C SER A 25 11.89 -8.74 -8.20
N GLY A 26 13.23 -8.78 -8.17
CA GLY A 26 14.00 -9.71 -7.33
C GLY A 26 13.67 -9.54 -5.84
N THR A 27 13.72 -8.32 -5.33
CA THR A 27 13.39 -8.01 -3.93
C THR A 27 11.95 -8.43 -3.59
N VAL A 28 10.98 -8.16 -4.48
CA VAL A 28 9.59 -8.56 -4.26
C VAL A 28 9.44 -10.08 -4.22
N GLN A 29 10.12 -10.80 -5.12
CA GLN A 29 10.11 -12.27 -5.11
C GLN A 29 10.67 -12.85 -3.82
N GLU A 30 11.76 -12.28 -3.31
CA GLU A 30 12.36 -12.69 -2.04
C GLU A 30 11.41 -12.46 -0.85
N ILE A 31 10.77 -11.28 -0.77
CA ILE A 31 9.78 -10.98 0.27
C ILE A 31 8.62 -11.98 0.22
N LEU A 32 8.06 -12.22 -0.97
CA LEU A 32 6.96 -13.18 -1.15
C LEU A 32 7.36 -14.60 -0.75
N ALA A 33 8.56 -15.04 -1.13
CA ALA A 33 9.08 -16.36 -0.75
C ALA A 33 9.25 -16.47 0.78
N ASN A 34 9.80 -15.43 1.41
CA ASN A 34 9.99 -15.39 2.85
C ASN A 34 8.65 -15.41 3.61
N VAL A 35 7.69 -14.56 3.24
CA VAL A 35 6.36 -14.51 3.88
C VAL A 35 5.60 -15.83 3.70
N ARG A 36 5.67 -16.46 2.52
CA ARG A 36 5.06 -17.79 2.33
C ARG A 36 5.67 -18.87 3.22
N LYS A 37 6.97 -18.79 3.48
CA LYS A 37 7.71 -19.77 4.29
C LYS A 37 7.53 -19.54 5.80
N ASN A 38 7.59 -18.28 6.23
CA ASN A 38 7.77 -17.90 7.63
C ASN A 38 6.59 -17.11 8.22
N GLY A 39 5.57 -16.79 7.42
CA GLY A 39 4.32 -16.16 7.86
C GLY A 39 4.56 -14.88 8.66
N ASP A 40 3.84 -14.75 9.78
CA ASP A 40 3.90 -13.59 10.68
C ASP A 40 5.30 -13.27 11.21
N THR A 41 6.21 -14.26 11.28
CA THR A 41 7.60 -13.99 11.69
C THR A 41 8.28 -13.06 10.69
N ALA A 42 8.13 -13.33 9.39
CA ALA A 42 8.67 -12.47 8.34
C ALA A 42 7.98 -11.09 8.36
N LEU A 43 6.68 -11.03 8.64
CA LEU A 43 5.97 -9.76 8.77
C LEU A 43 6.56 -8.91 9.89
N ARG A 44 6.79 -9.49 11.09
CA ARG A 44 7.42 -8.77 12.22
C ARG A 44 8.79 -8.21 11.83
N GLU A 45 9.63 -9.03 11.22
CA GLU A 45 10.97 -8.60 10.77
C GLU A 45 10.90 -7.43 9.78
N TYR A 46 9.98 -7.48 8.81
CA TYR A 46 9.84 -6.40 7.82
C TYR A 46 9.25 -5.12 8.42
N THR A 47 8.23 -5.23 9.27
CA THR A 47 7.64 -4.08 9.98
C THR A 47 8.67 -3.40 10.89
N GLU A 48 9.44 -4.16 11.66
CA GLU A 48 10.51 -3.57 12.48
C GLU A 48 11.60 -2.93 11.61
N ARG A 49 11.97 -3.58 10.50
CA ARG A 49 13.02 -3.07 9.60
C ARG A 49 12.63 -1.77 8.92
N PHE A 50 11.41 -1.66 8.41
CA PHE A 50 11.00 -0.55 7.55
C PHE A 50 10.20 0.52 8.30
N ASP A 51 9.29 0.13 9.18
CA ASP A 51 8.38 1.03 9.88
C ASP A 51 8.88 1.39 11.28
N LYS A 52 9.93 0.70 11.76
CA LYS A 52 10.56 0.92 13.08
C LYS A 52 9.60 0.75 14.26
N VAL A 53 8.55 -0.03 14.07
CA VAL A 53 7.52 -0.33 15.07
C VAL A 53 7.18 -1.81 15.01
N LEU A 54 6.71 -2.37 16.13
CA LEU A 54 6.13 -3.71 16.20
C LEU A 54 4.74 -3.61 16.83
N PRO A 55 3.67 -3.90 16.08
CA PRO A 55 2.32 -3.86 16.63
C PRO A 55 2.06 -5.07 17.53
N ASP A 56 1.27 -4.84 18.58
CA ASP A 56 0.79 -5.91 19.47
C ASP A 56 -0.17 -6.88 18.77
N SER A 57 -0.92 -6.38 17.78
CA SER A 57 -1.86 -7.13 16.95
C SER A 57 -1.79 -6.67 15.49
N TRP A 58 -1.84 -7.61 14.56
CA TRP A 58 -1.98 -7.30 13.13
C TRP A 58 -3.35 -6.75 12.77
N LEU A 59 -4.39 -7.19 13.48
CA LEU A 59 -5.72 -6.67 13.31
C LEU A 59 -5.90 -5.45 14.21
N VAL A 60 -6.23 -4.31 13.60
CA VAL A 60 -6.56 -3.08 14.34
C VAL A 60 -7.83 -3.33 15.17
N PRO A 61 -7.79 -3.11 16.50
CA PRO A 61 -8.97 -3.29 17.35
C PRO A 61 -10.10 -2.34 16.94
N LYS A 62 -11.36 -2.82 17.03
CA LYS A 62 -12.55 -2.03 16.68
C LYS A 62 -12.63 -0.71 17.45
N SER A 63 -12.26 -0.71 18.72
CA SER A 63 -12.25 0.49 19.56
C SER A 63 -11.31 1.57 19.02
N VAL A 64 -10.14 1.19 18.49
CA VAL A 64 -9.19 2.13 17.89
C VAL A 64 -9.73 2.70 16.57
N LEU A 65 -10.49 1.90 15.81
CA LEU A 65 -11.17 2.38 14.60
C LEU A 65 -12.28 3.39 14.94
N GLU A 66 -13.06 3.14 16.00
CA GLU A 66 -14.11 4.05 16.48
C GLU A 66 -13.49 5.36 16.99
N GLU A 67 -12.41 5.29 17.78
CA GLU A 67 -11.67 6.48 18.24
C GLU A 67 -11.11 7.30 17.06
N ALA A 68 -10.55 6.64 16.05
CA ALA A 68 -10.03 7.32 14.87
C ALA A 68 -11.15 8.01 14.07
N LEU A 69 -12.35 7.44 14.04
CA LEU A 69 -13.52 8.03 13.39
C LEU A 69 -14.03 9.25 14.16
N ASP A 70 -14.17 9.12 15.48
CA ASP A 70 -14.63 10.19 16.36
C ASP A 70 -13.64 11.38 16.42
N GLY A 71 -12.35 11.11 16.17
CA GLY A 71 -11.29 12.12 16.13
C GLY A 71 -11.13 12.87 14.81
N LEU A 72 -11.95 12.59 13.79
CA LEU A 72 -11.90 13.31 12.52
C LEU A 72 -12.32 14.78 12.69
N ASP A 73 -11.67 15.67 11.94
CA ASP A 73 -12.12 17.05 11.81
C ASP A 73 -13.54 17.08 11.22
N HIS A 74 -14.40 17.91 11.80
CA HIS A 74 -15.79 18.07 11.38
C HIS A 74 -15.90 18.38 9.87
N ASP A 75 -15.00 19.21 9.33
CA ASP A 75 -15.03 19.58 7.91
C ASP A 75 -14.61 18.42 7.00
N LEU A 76 -13.73 17.52 7.48
CA LEU A 76 -13.35 16.29 6.77
C LEU A 76 -14.45 15.23 6.85
N PHE A 77 -15.18 15.17 7.97
CA PHE A 77 -16.29 14.23 8.17
C PHE A 77 -17.51 14.58 7.31
N HIS A 78 -17.72 15.86 7.04
CA HIS A 78 -18.88 16.39 6.32
C HIS A 78 -18.57 16.84 4.88
N ILE A 79 -17.61 16.22 4.17
CA ILE A 79 -17.41 16.46 2.72
C ILE A 79 -18.60 15.86 1.94
N PHE A 80 -19.77 16.50 2.01
CA PHE A 80 -20.91 16.38 1.10
C PHE A 80 -21.75 17.66 1.14
#